data_AF-A0A2E7HDN9-F1
#
_entry.id   AF-A0A2E7HDN9-F1
#
_cell.length_a   1.000
_cell.length_b   1.000
_cell.length_c   1.000
_cell.angle_alpha   90.00
_cell.angle_beta   90.00
_cell.angle_gamma   90.00
#
_symmetry.space_group_name_H-M   'P 1'
#
loop_
_entity.id
_entity.type
_entity.pdbx_description
1 polymer ?
#
loop_
_entity_poly.entity_id
_entity_poly.type
_entity_poly.pdbx_seq_one_letter_code
_entity_poly.pdbx_strand_id
1 'polypeptide(L)'
;MSGDPEQEYFSDGITEDIITELSRFRELQVVARNSSFAFKGEAVDIKEVGQKLGSDYVVEGSVRKAGNRVRVALQLIDAADGNHI
;
A
#
# COMPACT_ATOMS: atom_id res chain seq x y z
N MET A 1 6.23 -7.14 18.72
CA MET A 1 7.54 -6.61 18.30
C MET A 1 7.34 -5.11 18.13
N SER A 2 8.02 -4.30 18.95
CA SER A 2 7.89 -2.84 18.93
C SER A 2 8.26 -2.32 17.53
N GLY A 3 7.31 -1.67 16.85
CA GLY A 3 7.55 -1.02 15.57
C GLY A 3 8.59 0.07 15.76
N ASP A 4 9.71 -0.04 15.04
CA ASP A 4 10.71 1.01 14.97
C ASP A 4 10.09 2.20 14.21
N PRO A 5 9.89 3.37 14.86
CA PRO A 5 9.28 4.53 14.22
C PRO A 5 10.01 4.98 12.95
N GLU A 6 11.33 4.75 12.86
CA GLU A 6 12.08 5.03 11.63
C GLU A 6 11.66 4.13 10.47
N GLN A 7 11.34 2.86 10.74
CA GLN A 7 10.87 1.94 9.71
C GLN A 7 9.45 2.29 9.26
N GLU A 8 8.60 2.72 10.19
CA GLU A 8 7.25 3.16 9.87
C GLU A 8 7.25 4.43 9.02
N TYR A 9 8.03 5.44 9.39
CA TYR A 9 8.20 6.66 8.59
C TYR A 9 8.74 6.34 7.20
N PHE A 10 9.72 5.43 7.12
CA PHE A 10 10.30 5.02 5.84
C PHE A 10 9.28 4.26 4.98
N SER A 11 8.49 3.35 5.56
CA SER A 11 7.43 2.64 4.84
C SER A 11 6.37 3.60 4.32
N ASP A 12 5.97 4.60 5.11
CA ASP A 12 4.99 5.61 4.71
C ASP A 12 5.48 6.47 3.55
N GLY A 13 6.77 6.86 3.57
CA GLY A 13 7.40 7.59 2.47
C GLY A 13 7.44 6.79 1.17
N ILE A 14 7.79 5.50 1.24
CA ILE A 14 7.77 4.63 0.06
C ILE A 14 6.34 4.45 -0.48
N THR A 15 5.34 4.30 0.38
CA THR A 15 3.94 4.22 -0.06
C THR A 15 3.49 5.50 -0.77
N GLU A 16 3.91 6.66 -0.25
CA GLU A 16 3.63 7.95 -0.88
C GLU A 16 4.29 8.07 -2.27
N ASP A 17 5.56 7.69 -2.39
CA ASP A 17 6.26 7.67 -3.68
C ASP A 17 5.57 6.74 -4.68
N ILE A 18 5.10 5.56 -4.25
CA ILE A 18 4.35 4.63 -5.11
C ILE A 18 3.04 5.27 -5.60
N ILE A 19 2.28 5.91 -4.71
CA ILE A 19 1.05 6.62 -5.08
C ILE A 19 1.36 7.72 -6.09
N THR A 20 2.41 8.51 -5.84
CA THR A 20 2.84 9.59 -6.74
C THR A 20 3.26 9.08 -8.11
N GLU A 21 4.07 8.02 -8.18
CA GLU A 21 4.52 7.46 -9.45
C GLU A 21 3.37 6.78 -10.22
N LEU A 22 2.49 6.03 -9.56
CA LEU A 22 1.32 5.44 -10.20
C LEU A 22 0.35 6.51 -10.73
N SER A 23 0.22 7.64 -10.03
CA SER A 23 -0.67 8.74 -10.44
C SER A 23 -0.23 9.44 -11.73
N ARG A 24 1.00 9.19 -12.21
CA ARG A 24 1.49 9.74 -13.49
C ARG A 24 0.89 9.03 -14.70
N PHE A 25 0.40 7.81 -14.52
CA PHE A 25 -0.27 7.03 -15.56
C PHE A 25 -1.74 7.41 -15.59
N ARG A 26 -2.19 8.03 -16.69
CA ARG A 26 -3.56 8.58 -16.80
C ARG A 26 -4.63 7.51 -16.89
N GLU A 27 -4.21 6.31 -17.25
CA GLU A 27 -5.01 5.09 -17.34
C GLU A 27 -5.33 4.53 -15.94
N LEU A 28 -4.61 4.97 -14.89
CA LEU A 28 -4.82 4.54 -13.52
C LEU A 28 -5.60 5.61 -12.75
N GLN A 29 -6.65 5.18 -12.05
CA GLN A 29 -7.30 5.98 -11.02
C GLN A 29 -6.69 5.58 -9.67
N VAL A 30 -5.80 6.41 -9.15
CA VAL A 30 -5.08 6.13 -7.90
C VAL A 30 -5.79 6.81 -6.73
N VAL A 31 -6.14 6.02 -5.71
CA VAL A 31 -6.75 6.53 -4.48
C VAL A 31 -5.78 7.44 -3.73
N ALA A 32 -6.30 8.53 -3.17
CA ALA A 32 -5.49 9.48 -2.41
C ALA A 32 -4.88 8.83 -1.15
N ARG A 33 -3.64 9.20 -0.85
CA ARG A 33 -2.85 8.72 0.31
C ARG A 33 -3.64 8.66 1.61
N ASN A 34 -4.34 9.72 1.99
CA ASN A 34 -5.08 9.77 3.25
C ASN A 34 -6.22 8.75 3.32
N SER A 35 -6.88 8.47 2.20
CA SER A 35 -7.93 7.47 2.12
C SER A 35 -7.36 6.05 2.25
N SER A 36 -6.23 5.75 1.62
CA SER A 36 -5.55 4.46 1.78
C SER A 36 -5.00 4.28 3.20
N PHE A 37 -4.45 5.34 3.80
CA PHE A 37 -3.84 5.30 5.14
C PHE A 37 -4.87 5.12 6.25
N ALA A 38 -6.16 5.34 5.98
CA ALA A 38 -7.22 5.03 6.93
C ALA A 38 -7.28 3.54 7.31
N PHE A 39 -6.73 2.65 6.47
CA PHE A 39 -6.67 1.21 6.70
C PHE A 39 -5.32 0.73 7.26
N LYS A 40 -4.38 1.65 7.53
CA LYS A 40 -3.03 1.30 7.99
C LYS A 40 -3.09 0.61 9.36
N GLY A 41 -2.46 -0.56 9.46
CA GLY A 41 -2.37 -1.32 10.71
C GLY A 41 -3.69 -1.99 11.11
N GLU A 42 -4.73 -1.89 10.28
CA GLU A 42 -5.97 -2.62 10.48
C GLU A 42 -5.90 -3.97 9.75
N ALA A 43 -6.44 -5.02 10.37
CA ALA A 43 -6.65 -6.31 9.72
C ALA A 43 -8.02 -6.30 9.02
N VAL A 44 -8.07 -5.70 7.82
CA VAL A 44 -9.29 -5.56 7.02
C VAL A 44 -9.20 -6.44 5.77
N ASP A 45 -10.32 -7.02 5.35
CA ASP A 45 -10.41 -7.78 4.10
C ASP A 45 -10.19 -6.84 2.91
N ILE A 46 -9.28 -7.20 2.01
CA ILE A 46 -8.95 -6.40 0.81
C ILE A 46 -10.18 -6.15 -0.07
N LYS A 47 -11.15 -7.08 -0.09
CA LYS A 47 -12.42 -6.87 -0.79
C LYS A 47 -13.21 -5.71 -0.20
N GLU A 48 -13.22 -5.60 1.12
CA GLU A 48 -13.87 -4.49 1.82
C GLU A 48 -13.14 -3.18 1.57
N VAL A 49 -11.80 -3.20 1.57
CA VAL A 49 -10.98 -2.02 1.22
C VAL A 49 -11.30 -1.54 -0.19
N GLY A 50 -11.29 -2.44 -1.18
CA GLY A 50 -11.61 -2.12 -2.56
C GLY A 50 -13.03 -1.58 -2.74
N GLN A 51 -14.02 -2.18 -2.07
CA GLN A 51 -15.40 -1.68 -2.08
C GLN A 51 -15.52 -0.28 -1.46
N LYS A 52 -14.90 -0.02 -0.31
CA LYS A 52 -14.96 1.28 0.37
C LYS A 52 -14.25 2.38 -0.41
N LEU A 53 -13.15 2.04 -1.07
CA LEU A 53 -12.33 2.99 -1.82
C LEU A 53 -12.73 3.09 -3.30
N GLY A 54 -13.59 2.20 -3.80
CA GLY A 54 -13.96 2.11 -5.21
C GLY A 54 -12.78 1.72 -6.10
N SER A 55 -11.92 0.81 -5.65
CA SER A 55 -10.71 0.37 -6.36
C SER A 55 -10.84 -1.06 -6.86
N ASP A 56 -10.45 -1.28 -8.13
CA ASP A 56 -10.42 -2.61 -8.73
C ASP A 56 -9.24 -3.46 -8.23
N TYR A 57 -8.15 -2.80 -7.84
CA TYR A 57 -6.94 -3.45 -7.34
C TYR A 57 -6.40 -2.75 -6.10
N VAL A 58 -5.78 -3.54 -5.22
CA VAL A 58 -5.06 -3.06 -4.04
C VAL A 58 -3.59 -3.45 -4.16
N VAL A 59 -2.71 -2.48 -3.96
CA VAL A 59 -1.27 -2.74 -3.79
C VAL A 59 -0.96 -2.73 -2.30
N GLU A 60 -0.49 -3.86 -1.79
CA GLU A 60 0.00 -3.97 -0.41
C GLU A 60 1.43 -4.49 -0.38
N GLY A 61 2.09 -4.36 0.76
CA GLY A 61 3.45 -4.83 0.86
C GLY A 61 4.11 -4.54 2.19
N SER A 62 5.40 -4.86 2.25
CA SER A 62 6.23 -4.56 3.41
C SER A 62 7.56 -3.94 2.99
N VAL A 63 8.00 -3.00 3.79
CA VAL A 63 9.32 -2.40 3.69
C VAL A 63 10.10 -2.76 4.95
N ARG A 64 11.32 -3.27 4.78
CA ARG A 64 12.23 -3.57 5.89
C ARG A 64 13.56 -2.92 5.62
N LYS A 65 14.05 -2.14 6.57
CA LYS A 65 15.36 -1.48 6.51
C LYS A 65 16.30 -2.17 7.49
N ALA A 66 17.49 -2.55 7.02
CA ALA A 66 18.55 -3.14 7.84
C ALA A 66 19.88 -2.47 7.48
N GLY A 67 20.32 -1.53 8.33
CA GLY A 67 21.47 -0.67 8.05
C GLY A 67 21.26 0.11 6.75
N ASN A 68 22.16 -0.11 5.79
CA ASN A 68 22.13 0.55 4.48
C ASN A 68 21.37 -0.23 3.39
N ARG A 69 20.65 -1.31 3.76
CA ARG A 69 19.87 -2.11 2.83
C ARG A 69 18.39 -1.97 3.09
N VAL A 70 17.64 -1.82 2.02
CA VAL A 70 16.17 -1.80 2.03
C VAL A 70 15.68 -3.02 1.26
N ARG A 71 14.74 -3.74 1.85
CA ARG A 71 13.98 -4.79 1.17
C ARG A 71 12.54 -4.32 1.06
N VAL A 72 12.06 -4.22 -0.18
CA VAL A 72 10.67 -3.92 -0.49
C VAL A 72 10.06 -5.18 -1.10
N ALA A 73 8.87 -5.54 -0.64
CA ALA A 73 8.03 -6.56 -1.25
C ALA A 73 6.65 -5.96 -1.45
N LEU A 74 6.13 -6.03 -2.67
CA LEU A 74 4.80 -5.53 -3.05
C LEU A 74 4.02 -6.67 -3.70
N GLN A 75 2.71 -6.64 -3.54
CA GLN A 75 1.76 -7.53 -4.19
C GLN A 75 0.63 -6.69 -4.75
N LEU A 76 0.16 -7.07 -5.95
CA LEU A 76 -1.07 -6.55 -6.53
C LEU A 76 -2.17 -7.59 -6.28
N ILE A 77 -3.28 -7.13 -5.72
CA ILE A 77 -4.42 -7.97 -5.35
C ILE A 77 -5.65 -7.48 -6.11
N ASP A 78 -6.36 -8.40 -6.74
CA ASP A 78 -7.68 -8.14 -7.31
C ASP A 78 -8.70 -7.94 -6.17
N ALA A 79 -9.33 -6.78 -6.14
CA ALA A 79 -10.26 -6.44 -5.07
C ALA A 79 -11.61 -7.17 -5.17
N ALA A 80 -11.94 -7.79 -6.29
CA ALA A 80 -13.18 -8.55 -6.46
C ALA A 80 -13.09 -9.92 -5.77
N ASP A 81 -11.96 -10.61 -5.91
CA ASP A 81 -11.83 -12.00 -5.43
C ASP A 81 -10.71 -12.22 -4.41
N GLY A 82 -9.85 -11.23 -4.18
CA GLY A 82 -8.77 -11.25 -3.20
C GLY A 82 -7.53 -12.04 -3.66
N ASN A 83 -7.46 -12.40 -4.94
CA ASN A 83 -6.33 -13.16 -5.46
C ASN A 83 -5.15 -12.23 -5.83
N HIS A 84 -3.94 -12.75 -5.61
CA HIS A 84 -2.72 -12.11 -6.10
C HIS A 84 -2.57 -12.30 -7.61
N ILE A 85 -2.06 -11.27 -8.29
CA ILE A 85 -1.73 -11.30 -9.74
C ILE A 85 -0.22 -11.27 -9.94
#